data_AF-A0A2V8NGI6-F1
#
_entry.id   AF-A0A2V8NGI6-F1
#
_cell.length_a   1.000
_cell.length_b   1.000
_cell.length_c   1.000
_cell.angle_alpha   90.00
_cell.angle_beta   90.00
_cell.angle_gamma   90.00
#
_symmetry.space_group_name_H-M   'P 1'
#
loop_
_entity.id
_entity.type
_entity.pdbx_description
1 polymer ?
#
loop_
_entity_poly.entity_id
_entity_poly.type
_entity_poly.pdbx_seq_one_letter_code
_entity_poly.pdbx_strand_id
1 'polypeptide(L)'
;MLTTALTPTRFHQCHKPDREGNMRVNRATVIWSSLIMLLSLAKAQAYPVPPLDLAVLTHNADQIIVGQVIAVWEIEHTTVDMQGQPVPAVRMGASLRSDRVLKGLTDQPILNFEFLVTDFGPYRRVPLKQYGMFFLRLKSPHQYMVSDPYYPFIVASPNSSVSEGDAFNRVVAEVAHVLMLKLSRNERSQAIEALKNVHIEAATKALRYAANDPDISLRLQAMAALLWQNDIASLGAAVEILLNPPPTAEKWRLMNLAASVEGIKDPAVIPLLTRLLAAREVSVRRSAASALRHTGANAALQPLVTALKDSDREVRYQAVIGLAEITGESQWGPSIDLFQRNEQRYLTHWREWANTQ
;
A
#
# COMPACT_ATOMS: atom_id res chain seq x y z
N MET A 1 60.56 63.57 17.35
CA MET A 1 59.88 64.83 17.68
C MET A 1 58.49 64.50 18.21
N LEU A 2 58.23 64.86 19.48
CA LEU A 2 56.94 65.15 20.16
C LEU A 2 55.83 64.06 20.13
N THR A 3 55.52 63.36 21.25
CA THR A 3 54.48 63.69 22.29
C THR A 3 53.06 63.87 21.70
N THR A 4 51.94 63.34 22.20
CA THR A 4 51.50 63.04 23.58
C THR A 4 50.14 62.30 23.52
N ALA A 5 49.78 61.61 24.60
CA ALA A 5 48.46 61.03 24.89
C ALA A 5 47.37 62.09 25.19
N LEU A 6 46.08 61.70 25.10
CA LEU A 6 45.00 61.87 26.12
C LEU A 6 43.57 61.76 25.51
N THR A 7 42.76 60.89 26.10
CA THR A 7 41.27 60.80 26.12
C THR A 7 40.65 61.89 27.07
N PRO A 8 39.33 61.98 27.41
CA PRO A 8 38.02 61.47 26.89
C PRO A 8 36.82 62.50 26.96
N THR A 9 35.56 62.00 26.83
CA THR A 9 34.25 62.46 27.42
C THR A 9 33.47 63.65 26.77
N ARG A 10 32.12 63.76 26.70
CA ARG A 10 30.88 63.04 27.17
C ARG A 10 29.62 63.57 26.37
N PHE A 11 28.60 62.70 26.21
CA PHE A 11 27.11 62.85 26.19
C PHE A 11 26.35 64.16 25.84
N HIS A 12 25.29 64.06 24.99
CA HIS A 12 23.83 64.34 25.24
C HIS A 12 23.01 64.20 23.93
N GLN A 13 22.09 63.22 23.80
CA GLN A 13 20.61 63.27 23.95
C GLN A 13 19.77 63.56 22.68
N CYS A 14 18.93 62.56 22.33
CA CYS A 14 17.54 62.55 21.83
C CYS A 14 17.01 63.52 20.74
N HIS A 15 16.51 62.94 19.63
CA HIS A 15 15.18 63.23 19.05
C HIS A 15 14.70 62.13 18.06
N LYS A 16 13.44 61.69 18.23
CA LYS A 16 12.51 61.06 17.23
C LYS A 16 11.24 61.94 17.20
N PRO A 17 10.24 61.80 16.28
CA PRO A 17 10.00 60.88 15.14
C PRO A 17 9.64 61.65 13.82
N ASP A 18 9.40 61.09 12.62
CA ASP A 18 8.13 60.54 12.09
C ASP A 18 8.25 60.17 10.59
N ARG A 19 7.61 59.07 10.16
CA ARG A 19 6.53 59.02 9.13
C ARG A 19 6.37 57.63 8.51
N GLU A 20 5.20 57.06 8.78
CA GLU A 20 4.62 55.85 8.18
C GLU A 20 4.34 56.03 6.68
N GLY A 21 4.83 55.12 5.85
CA GLY A 21 4.46 54.99 4.44
C GLY A 21 3.32 53.98 4.28
N ASN A 22 2.09 54.47 4.13
CA ASN A 22 0.90 53.68 3.83
C ASN A 22 0.97 53.07 2.41
N MET A 23 1.20 51.76 2.27
CA MET A 23 0.93 51.01 1.04
C MET A 23 -0.58 50.74 0.92
N ARG A 24 -1.27 51.50 0.06
CA ARG A 24 -2.65 51.20 -0.36
C ARG A 24 -2.63 50.08 -1.40
N VAL A 25 -3.01 48.87 -1.01
CA VAL A 25 -3.30 47.76 -1.94
C VAL A 25 -4.64 48.03 -2.62
N ASN A 26 -4.63 48.10 -3.95
CA ASN A 26 -5.82 48.41 -4.75
C ASN A 26 -6.75 47.18 -4.78
N ARG A 27 -7.99 47.30 -4.25
CA ARG A 27 -8.94 46.18 -4.11
C ARG A 27 -9.31 45.50 -5.44
N ALA A 28 -9.20 46.21 -6.56
CA ALA A 28 -9.48 45.67 -7.90
C ALA A 28 -8.46 44.59 -8.34
N THR A 29 -7.20 44.71 -7.94
CA THR A 29 -6.11 43.78 -8.35
C THR A 29 -6.16 42.46 -7.57
N VAL A 30 -6.68 42.49 -6.34
CA VAL A 30 -6.88 41.30 -5.50
C VAL A 30 -8.08 40.47 -5.97
N ILE A 31 -9.13 41.14 -6.50
CA ILE A 31 -10.31 40.46 -7.04
C ILE A 31 -9.99 39.73 -8.36
N TRP A 32 -9.15 40.33 -9.22
CA TRP A 32 -8.74 39.70 -10.48
C TRP A 32 -7.79 38.50 -10.32
N SER A 33 -6.89 38.55 -9.34
CA SER A 33 -6.00 37.41 -9.03
C SER A 33 -6.73 36.25 -8.35
N SER A 34 -7.77 36.55 -7.55
CA SER A 34 -8.65 35.52 -6.98
C SER A 34 -9.53 34.84 -8.04
N LEU A 35 -9.97 35.56 -9.07
CA LEU A 35 -10.79 35.00 -10.16
C LEU A 35 -9.99 34.07 -11.08
N ILE A 36 -8.71 34.36 -11.34
CA ILE A 36 -7.82 33.50 -12.14
C ILE A 36 -7.43 32.23 -11.36
N MET A 37 -7.27 32.31 -10.04
CA MET A 37 -7.02 31.14 -9.18
C MET A 37 -8.27 30.26 -9.01
N LEU A 38 -9.48 30.83 -9.18
CA LEU A 38 -10.75 30.10 -9.22
C LEU A 38 -11.08 29.51 -10.61
N LEU A 39 -10.40 29.94 -11.68
CA LEU A 39 -10.57 29.44 -13.06
C LEU A 39 -9.56 28.36 -13.47
N SER A 40 -8.62 27.99 -12.61
CA SER A 40 -7.67 26.89 -12.81
C SER A 40 -7.83 25.74 -11.81
N LEU A 41 -9.03 25.57 -11.24
CA LEU A 41 -9.47 24.27 -10.74
C LEU A 41 -9.69 23.36 -11.95
N ALA A 42 -8.60 22.94 -12.60
CA ALA A 42 -8.58 21.69 -13.34
C ALA A 42 -9.13 20.66 -12.36
N LYS A 43 -10.34 20.15 -12.63
CA LYS A 43 -10.92 19.08 -11.83
C LYS A 43 -9.86 17.98 -11.80
N ALA A 44 -9.19 17.82 -10.67
CA ALA A 44 -8.21 16.76 -10.47
C ALA A 44 -9.00 15.45 -10.48
N GLN A 45 -9.23 14.93 -11.67
CA GLN A 45 -9.95 13.69 -11.87
C GLN A 45 -8.97 12.56 -11.56
N ALA A 46 -9.23 11.86 -10.45
CA ALA A 46 -8.45 10.70 -10.09
C ALA A 46 -8.82 9.55 -11.02
N TYR A 47 -7.89 9.13 -11.88
CA TYR A 47 -8.05 7.92 -12.66
C TYR A 47 -7.65 6.72 -11.79
N PRO A 48 -8.56 5.77 -11.51
CA PRO A 48 -8.24 4.61 -10.69
C PRO A 48 -7.16 3.77 -11.38
N VAL A 49 -6.19 3.33 -10.60
CA VAL A 49 -5.16 2.37 -11.03
C VAL A 49 -5.73 0.97 -10.76
N PRO A 50 -5.85 0.09 -11.78
CA PRO A 50 -6.25 -1.28 -11.54
C PRO A 50 -5.23 -1.96 -10.61
N PRO A 51 -5.65 -2.88 -9.71
CA PRO A 51 -4.70 -3.58 -8.87
C PRO A 51 -3.75 -4.45 -9.71
N LEU A 52 -2.51 -4.58 -9.25
CA LEU A 52 -1.52 -5.44 -9.89
C LEU A 52 -1.94 -6.92 -9.80
N ASP A 53 -2.00 -7.59 -10.95
CA ASP A 53 -2.24 -9.02 -11.08
C ASP A 53 -1.18 -9.64 -11.99
N LEU A 54 -0.26 -10.41 -11.40
CA LEU A 54 0.82 -11.06 -12.15
C LEU A 54 0.31 -12.13 -13.11
N ALA A 55 -0.80 -12.81 -12.80
CA ALA A 55 -1.33 -13.85 -13.67
C ALA A 55 -1.92 -13.22 -14.94
N VAL A 56 -2.67 -12.13 -14.79
CA VAL A 56 -3.21 -11.36 -15.92
C VAL A 56 -2.09 -10.77 -16.78
N LEU A 57 -1.09 -10.13 -16.17
CA LEU A 57 0.07 -9.61 -16.91
C LEU A 57 0.81 -10.71 -17.67
N THR A 58 1.05 -11.85 -17.01
CA THR A 58 1.75 -12.98 -17.62
C THR A 58 0.96 -13.61 -18.76
N HIS A 59 -0.35 -13.76 -18.59
CA HIS A 59 -1.24 -14.29 -19.62
C HIS A 59 -1.24 -13.38 -20.86
N ASN A 60 -1.40 -12.07 -20.63
CA ASN A 60 -1.55 -11.05 -21.65
C ASN A 60 -0.28 -10.75 -22.45
N ALA A 61 0.90 -11.05 -21.93
CA ALA A 61 2.16 -10.80 -22.61
C ALA A 61 2.47 -11.89 -23.64
N ASP A 62 2.94 -11.52 -24.83
CA ASP A 62 3.50 -12.46 -25.81
C ASP A 62 4.96 -12.79 -25.47
N GLN A 63 5.69 -11.80 -24.94
CA GLN A 63 7.07 -11.92 -24.49
C GLN A 63 7.21 -11.36 -23.07
N ILE A 64 7.98 -12.04 -22.23
CA ILE A 64 8.35 -11.54 -20.90
C ILE A 64 9.87 -11.57 -20.81
N ILE A 65 10.47 -10.39 -20.70
CA ILE A 65 11.92 -10.23 -20.77
C ILE A 65 12.41 -9.53 -19.51
N VAL A 66 13.44 -10.12 -18.90
CA VAL A 66 14.20 -9.48 -17.82
C VAL A 66 15.44 -8.84 -18.42
N GLY A 67 15.67 -7.58 -18.09
CA GLY A 67 16.81 -6.85 -18.65
C GLY A 67 16.86 -5.38 -18.24
N GLN A 68 17.69 -4.63 -18.96
CA GLN A 68 17.94 -3.21 -18.69
C GLN A 68 17.59 -2.32 -19.87
N VAL A 69 16.86 -1.23 -19.61
CA VAL A 69 16.58 -0.19 -20.59
C VAL A 69 17.84 0.62 -20.86
N ILE A 70 18.30 0.60 -22.11
CA ILE A 70 19.56 1.24 -22.55
C ILE A 70 19.33 2.49 -23.41
N ALA A 71 18.11 2.70 -23.91
CA ALA A 71 17.71 3.91 -24.62
C ALA A 71 16.21 4.16 -24.43
N VAL A 72 15.82 5.43 -24.40
CA VAL A 72 14.42 5.90 -24.37
C VAL A 72 14.33 7.13 -25.27
N TRP A 73 13.33 7.20 -26.13
CA TRP A 73 13.11 8.33 -27.04
C TRP A 73 11.62 8.61 -27.24
N GLU A 74 11.31 9.84 -27.62
CA GLU A 74 9.96 10.23 -28.01
C GLU A 74 9.67 9.79 -29.44
N ILE A 75 8.48 9.25 -29.69
CA ILE A 75 8.01 8.89 -31.03
C ILE A 75 7.04 9.95 -31.54
N GLU A 76 5.96 10.18 -30.80
CA GLU A 76 4.91 11.14 -31.18
C GLU A 76 4.09 11.59 -29.98
N HIS A 77 3.53 12.79 -30.07
CA HIS A 77 2.43 13.22 -29.21
C HIS A 77 1.13 12.59 -29.71
N THR A 78 0.31 12.12 -28.78
CA THR A 78 -0.94 11.40 -29.06
C THR A 78 -2.00 11.70 -27.99
N THR A 79 -3.16 11.10 -28.13
CA THR A 79 -4.23 11.14 -27.12
C THR A 79 -4.66 9.72 -26.78
N VAL A 80 -4.97 9.49 -25.51
CA VAL A 80 -5.48 8.22 -25.01
C VAL A 80 -6.84 8.45 -24.37
N ASP A 81 -7.79 7.56 -24.63
CA ASP A 81 -9.08 7.61 -23.95
C ASP A 81 -8.94 7.02 -22.54
N MET A 82 -9.23 7.84 -21.52
CA MET A 82 -9.34 7.41 -20.13
C MET A 82 -10.77 7.67 -19.64
N GLN A 83 -11.58 6.61 -19.56
CA GLN A 83 -12.98 6.66 -19.10
C GLN A 83 -13.87 7.61 -19.92
N GLY A 84 -13.71 7.60 -21.25
CA GLY A 84 -14.46 8.46 -22.16
C GLY A 84 -13.94 9.90 -22.21
N GLN A 85 -12.75 10.16 -21.65
CA GLN A 85 -12.10 11.46 -21.68
C GLN A 85 -10.77 11.36 -22.44
N PRO A 86 -10.54 12.18 -23.49
CA PRO A 86 -9.27 12.21 -24.18
C PRO A 86 -8.21 12.88 -23.30
N VAL A 87 -7.16 12.14 -22.98
CA VAL A 87 -6.02 12.61 -22.18
C VAL A 87 -4.80 12.74 -23.09
N PRO A 88 -4.11 13.90 -23.09
CA PRO A 88 -2.84 14.06 -23.79
C PRO A 88 -1.81 13.04 -23.31
N ALA A 89 -1.13 12.42 -24.27
CA ALA A 89 -0.12 11.41 -24.04
C ALA A 89 1.05 11.58 -25.00
N VAL A 90 2.16 10.96 -24.66
CA VAL A 90 3.33 10.84 -25.51
C VAL A 90 3.60 9.35 -25.69
N ARG A 91 3.68 8.92 -26.95
CA ARG A 91 4.15 7.60 -27.31
C ARG A 91 5.67 7.63 -27.30
N MET A 92 6.24 6.77 -26.46
CA MET A 92 7.68 6.65 -26.26
C MET A 92 8.16 5.33 -26.84
N GLY A 93 9.39 5.30 -27.31
CA GLY A 93 10.13 4.09 -27.64
C GLY A 93 11.22 3.81 -26.62
N ALA A 94 11.55 2.54 -26.39
CA ALA A 94 12.67 2.12 -25.58
C ALA A 94 13.40 0.91 -26.18
N SER A 95 14.70 0.83 -25.95
CA SER A 95 15.52 -0.34 -26.24
C SER A 95 15.86 -1.06 -24.95
N LEU A 96 15.54 -2.35 -24.89
CA LEU A 96 15.80 -3.26 -23.78
C LEU A 96 16.96 -4.19 -24.15
N ARG A 97 18.06 -4.14 -23.40
CA ARG A 97 19.04 -5.23 -23.45
C ARG A 97 18.45 -6.43 -22.71
N SER A 98 18.26 -7.53 -23.44
CA SER A 98 17.70 -8.78 -22.91
C SER A 98 18.78 -9.56 -22.18
N ASP A 99 18.56 -9.85 -20.89
CA ASP A 99 19.42 -10.74 -20.12
C ASP A 99 18.80 -12.13 -20.01
N ARG A 100 17.46 -12.20 -19.85
CA ARG A 100 16.71 -13.46 -19.72
C ARG A 100 15.31 -13.34 -20.32
N VAL A 101 14.79 -14.46 -20.82
CA VAL A 101 13.43 -14.59 -21.35
C VAL A 101 12.64 -15.54 -20.46
N LEU A 102 11.51 -15.09 -19.92
CA LEU A 102 10.62 -15.89 -19.08
C LEU A 102 9.43 -16.46 -19.87
N LYS A 103 9.03 -15.80 -20.95
CA LYS A 103 7.96 -16.23 -21.87
C LYS A 103 8.28 -15.77 -23.29
N GLY A 104 7.97 -16.62 -24.26
CA GLY A 104 8.22 -16.37 -25.68
C GLY A 104 9.62 -16.76 -26.12
N LEU A 105 9.98 -16.39 -27.35
CA LEU A 105 11.29 -16.61 -27.95
C LEU A 105 11.84 -15.26 -28.43
N THR A 106 13.09 -14.96 -28.12
CA THR A 106 13.81 -13.86 -28.76
C THR A 106 15.20 -14.32 -29.16
N ASP A 107 15.54 -14.10 -30.42
CA ASP A 107 16.86 -14.26 -31.00
C ASP A 107 17.67 -12.96 -30.92
N GLN A 108 17.03 -11.85 -30.51
CA GLN A 108 17.64 -10.53 -30.48
C GLN A 108 18.18 -10.18 -29.09
N PRO A 109 19.45 -9.77 -28.96
CA PRO A 109 20.02 -9.33 -27.69
C PRO A 109 19.46 -7.97 -27.24
N ILE A 110 18.90 -7.19 -28.17
CA ILE A 110 18.24 -5.91 -27.91
C ILE A 110 16.86 -5.96 -28.54
N LEU A 111 15.85 -5.63 -27.75
CA LEU A 111 14.45 -5.57 -28.19
C LEU A 111 13.94 -4.14 -28.05
N ASN A 112 13.25 -3.64 -29.09
CA ASN A 112 12.61 -2.34 -29.07
C ASN A 112 11.12 -2.47 -28.75
N PHE A 113 10.60 -1.61 -27.87
CA PHE A 113 9.19 -1.59 -27.51
C PHE A 113 8.65 -0.17 -27.33
N GLU A 114 7.35 -0.02 -27.55
CA GLU A 114 6.60 1.21 -27.31
C GLU A 114 5.93 1.22 -25.94
N PHE A 115 5.79 2.39 -25.33
CA PHE A 115 4.95 2.61 -24.15
C PHE A 115 4.35 4.02 -24.16
N LEU A 116 3.32 4.24 -23.32
CA LEU A 116 2.61 5.51 -23.25
C LEU A 116 2.96 6.22 -21.94
N VAL A 117 3.19 7.52 -22.04
CA VAL A 117 3.37 8.42 -20.90
C VAL A 117 2.27 9.48 -20.97
N THR A 118 1.66 9.79 -19.83
CA THR A 118 0.71 10.90 -19.71
C THR A 118 1.24 11.91 -18.71
N ASP A 119 0.90 13.19 -18.89
CA ASP A 119 1.36 14.27 -18.00
C ASP A 119 0.64 14.25 -16.65
N PHE A 120 -0.63 13.85 -16.65
CA PHE A 120 -1.52 13.86 -15.49
C PHE A 120 -2.26 12.54 -15.26
N GLY A 121 -1.70 11.42 -15.75
CA GLY A 121 -2.33 10.11 -15.65
C GLY A 121 -1.52 9.08 -14.88
N PRO A 122 -2.15 7.93 -14.59
CA PRO A 122 -1.59 6.88 -13.74
C PRO A 122 -0.55 5.99 -14.43
N TYR A 123 -0.23 6.26 -15.71
CA TYR A 123 0.71 5.44 -16.47
C TYR A 123 2.12 5.63 -15.93
N ARG A 124 2.78 4.51 -15.65
CA ARG A 124 4.12 4.54 -15.09
C ARG A 124 5.12 4.77 -16.21
N ARG A 125 6.09 5.65 -15.96
CA ARG A 125 7.19 5.92 -16.89
C ARG A 125 8.22 4.78 -16.85
N VAL A 126 8.89 4.55 -17.98
CA VAL A 126 10.05 3.66 -18.07
C VAL A 126 11.31 4.52 -18.21
N PRO A 127 12.12 4.66 -17.14
CA PRO A 127 13.32 5.49 -17.20
C PRO A 127 14.50 4.77 -17.87
N LEU A 128 15.46 5.55 -18.38
CA LEU A 128 16.76 5.04 -18.79
C LEU A 128 17.45 4.31 -17.61
N LYS A 129 18.16 3.22 -17.89
CA LYS A 129 18.80 2.32 -16.92
C LYS A 129 17.84 1.52 -16.05
N GLN A 130 16.51 1.62 -16.25
CA GLN A 130 15.54 0.79 -15.53
C GLN A 130 15.87 -0.69 -15.76
N TYR A 131 16.16 -1.40 -14.66
CA TYR A 131 16.25 -2.85 -14.65
C TYR A 131 14.90 -3.41 -14.22
N GLY A 132 14.40 -4.43 -14.90
CA GLY A 132 13.12 -5.02 -14.53
C GLY A 132 12.68 -6.13 -15.45
N MET A 133 11.50 -6.63 -15.16
CA MET A 133 10.78 -7.61 -15.97
C MET A 133 9.70 -6.88 -16.78
N PHE A 134 9.83 -6.91 -18.10
CA PHE A 134 8.97 -6.21 -19.05
C PHE A 134 8.00 -7.20 -19.69
N PHE A 135 6.71 -6.85 -19.64
CA PHE A 135 5.61 -7.65 -20.19
C PHE A 135 5.18 -7.01 -21.50
N LEU A 136 5.41 -7.71 -22.61
CA LEU A 136 5.33 -7.13 -23.94
C LEU A 136 4.34 -7.89 -24.81
N ARG A 137 3.52 -7.16 -25.56
CA ARG A 137 2.66 -7.68 -26.63
C ARG A 137 3.23 -7.35 -28.00
N LEU A 138 3.03 -8.27 -28.94
CA LEU A 138 3.40 -8.10 -30.34
C LEU A 138 2.36 -7.22 -31.04
N LYS A 139 2.81 -6.13 -31.66
CA LYS A 139 1.99 -5.23 -32.48
C LYS A 139 2.09 -5.59 -33.96
N SER A 140 3.32 -5.85 -34.41
CA SER A 140 3.66 -6.34 -35.75
C SER A 140 5.01 -7.06 -35.66
N PRO A 141 5.49 -7.77 -36.70
CA PRO A 141 6.78 -8.47 -36.64
C PRO A 141 7.91 -7.56 -36.14
N HIS A 142 8.56 -7.97 -35.05
CA HIS A 142 9.62 -7.23 -34.35
C HIS A 142 9.23 -5.87 -33.73
N GLN A 143 7.94 -5.54 -33.66
CA GLN A 143 7.44 -4.35 -32.97
C GLN A 143 6.62 -4.76 -31.76
N TYR A 144 7.10 -4.36 -30.59
CA TYR A 144 6.48 -4.68 -29.32
C TYR A 144 5.92 -3.43 -28.65
N MET A 145 4.95 -3.63 -27.77
CA MET A 145 4.49 -2.61 -26.85
C MET A 145 4.30 -3.20 -25.47
N VAL A 146 4.38 -2.37 -24.44
CA VAL A 146 4.01 -2.77 -23.08
C VAL A 146 2.58 -3.33 -23.06
N SER A 147 2.39 -4.47 -22.41
CA SER A 147 1.08 -5.14 -22.30
C SER A 147 0.09 -4.38 -21.43
N ASP A 148 0.58 -3.67 -20.42
CA ASP A 148 -0.21 -2.89 -19.48
C ASP A 148 0.51 -1.56 -19.12
N PRO A 149 -0.03 -0.39 -19.50
CA PRO A 149 0.63 0.90 -19.29
C PRO A 149 0.66 1.34 -17.81
N TYR A 150 -0.14 0.75 -16.93
CA TYR A 150 -0.07 0.99 -15.49
C TYR A 150 1.14 0.25 -14.87
N TYR A 151 1.50 -0.90 -15.46
CA TYR A 151 2.55 -1.79 -14.99
C TYR A 151 3.53 -2.17 -16.12
N PRO A 152 4.28 -1.20 -16.68
CA PRO A 152 5.18 -1.44 -17.81
C PRO A 152 6.36 -2.36 -17.48
N PHE A 153 6.70 -2.46 -16.20
CA PHE A 153 7.66 -3.42 -15.69
C PHE A 153 7.34 -3.76 -14.24
N ILE A 154 7.76 -4.96 -13.84
CA ILE A 154 7.80 -5.44 -12.45
C ILE A 154 9.25 -5.55 -12.01
N VAL A 155 9.49 -5.39 -10.70
CA VAL A 155 10.82 -5.49 -10.12
C VAL A 155 11.46 -6.85 -10.44
N ALA A 156 12.74 -6.83 -10.81
CA ALA A 156 13.56 -8.00 -11.05
C ALA A 156 15.02 -7.70 -10.67
N SER A 157 15.87 -8.73 -10.61
CA SER A 157 17.28 -8.59 -10.25
C SER A 157 18.19 -9.14 -11.34
N PRO A 158 19.35 -8.51 -11.64
CA PRO A 158 20.31 -9.05 -12.60
C PRO A 158 20.88 -10.41 -12.19
N ASN A 159 20.97 -10.69 -10.88
CA ASN A 159 21.64 -11.87 -10.34
C ASN A 159 20.71 -13.09 -10.14
N SER A 160 19.49 -13.02 -10.66
CA SER A 160 18.54 -14.13 -10.61
C SER A 160 18.80 -15.11 -11.75
N SER A 161 18.53 -16.39 -11.50
CA SER A 161 18.61 -17.47 -12.49
C SER A 161 17.23 -17.83 -12.99
N VAL A 162 17.13 -18.28 -14.26
CA VAL A 162 15.84 -18.71 -14.82
C VAL A 162 15.36 -19.95 -14.04
N SER A 163 14.22 -19.83 -13.38
CA SER A 163 13.54 -20.96 -12.75
C SER A 163 12.95 -21.89 -13.81
N GLU A 164 12.88 -23.19 -13.52
CA GLU A 164 12.07 -24.12 -14.30
C GLU A 164 10.56 -23.85 -14.08
N GLY A 165 9.72 -24.42 -14.94
CA GLY A 165 8.27 -24.29 -14.90
C GLY A 165 7.67 -23.47 -16.05
N ASP A 166 6.36 -23.24 -15.99
CA ASP A 166 5.65 -22.36 -16.93
C ASP A 166 6.02 -20.88 -16.74
N ALA A 167 5.56 -20.04 -17.66
CA ALA A 167 5.86 -18.61 -17.64
C ALA A 167 5.45 -17.90 -16.34
N PHE A 168 4.31 -18.27 -15.74
CA PHE A 168 3.82 -17.63 -14.52
C PHE A 168 4.68 -18.01 -13.31
N ASN A 169 5.02 -19.29 -13.18
CA ASN A 169 5.94 -19.77 -12.15
C ASN A 169 7.33 -19.10 -12.26
N ARG A 170 7.83 -18.89 -13.48
CA ARG A 170 9.08 -18.15 -13.71
C ARG A 170 9.01 -16.68 -13.29
N VAL A 171 7.92 -16.00 -13.64
CA VAL A 171 7.65 -14.61 -13.21
C VAL A 171 7.64 -14.51 -11.69
N VAL A 172 6.91 -15.41 -11.03
CA VAL A 172 6.83 -15.42 -9.57
C VAL A 172 8.18 -15.72 -8.94
N ALA A 173 8.95 -16.67 -9.47
CA ALA A 173 10.28 -17.00 -8.98
C ALA A 173 11.25 -15.80 -9.06
N GLU A 174 11.21 -15.05 -10.16
CA GLU A 174 12.03 -13.85 -10.34
C GLU A 174 11.68 -12.75 -9.32
N VAL A 175 10.39 -12.51 -9.07
CA VAL A 175 9.94 -11.54 -8.04
C VAL A 175 10.27 -12.04 -6.63
N ALA A 176 10.09 -13.33 -6.35
CA ALA A 176 10.43 -13.95 -5.07
C ALA A 176 11.92 -13.82 -4.75
N HIS A 177 12.78 -13.98 -5.76
CA HIS A 177 14.23 -13.86 -5.61
C HIS A 177 14.66 -12.44 -5.17
N VAL A 178 13.95 -11.38 -5.59
CA VAL A 178 14.20 -10.00 -5.14
C VAL A 178 14.16 -9.87 -3.62
N LEU A 179 13.29 -10.61 -2.94
CA LEU A 179 13.17 -10.58 -1.48
C LEU A 179 14.35 -11.25 -0.75
N MET A 180 15.05 -12.16 -1.42
CA MET A 180 16.18 -12.90 -0.85
C MET A 180 17.51 -12.14 -1.03
N LEU A 181 17.52 -11.06 -1.81
CA LEU A 181 18.69 -10.26 -2.10
C LEU A 181 18.80 -9.02 -1.22
N LYS A 182 20.02 -8.50 -1.07
CA LYS A 182 20.30 -7.23 -0.39
C LYS A 182 20.00 -6.01 -1.28
N LEU A 183 18.75 -5.91 -1.75
CA LEU A 183 18.25 -4.81 -2.57
C LEU A 183 17.62 -3.70 -1.72
N SER A 184 17.29 -2.58 -2.36
CA SER A 184 16.72 -1.41 -1.67
C SER A 184 15.38 -1.76 -1.01
N ARG A 185 15.00 -1.00 0.03
CA ARG A 185 13.68 -1.11 0.67
C ARG A 185 12.55 -0.99 -0.36
N ASN A 186 12.70 -0.11 -1.35
CA ASN A 186 11.69 0.10 -2.38
C ASN A 186 11.49 -1.12 -3.29
N GLU A 187 12.57 -1.71 -3.80
CA GLU A 187 12.50 -2.91 -4.65
C GLU A 187 11.89 -4.09 -3.91
N ARG A 188 12.31 -4.33 -2.66
CA ARG A 188 11.73 -5.38 -1.83
C ARG A 188 10.26 -5.11 -1.50
N SER A 189 9.89 -3.86 -1.23
CA SER A 189 8.49 -3.46 -1.02
C SER A 189 7.62 -3.71 -2.26
N GLN A 190 8.15 -3.46 -3.47
CA GLN A 190 7.47 -3.74 -4.73
C GLN A 190 7.32 -5.24 -4.98
N ALA A 191 8.32 -6.04 -4.59
CA ALA A 191 8.23 -7.49 -4.70
C ALA A 191 7.17 -8.08 -3.74
N ILE A 192 7.10 -7.61 -2.48
CA ILE A 192 6.03 -8.02 -1.56
C ILE A 192 4.65 -7.64 -2.14
N GLU A 193 4.51 -6.44 -2.69
CA GLU A 193 3.26 -5.97 -3.29
C GLU A 193 2.84 -6.84 -4.48
N ALA A 194 3.78 -7.22 -5.35
CA ALA A 194 3.53 -8.07 -6.50
C ALA A 194 3.15 -9.51 -6.11
N LEU A 195 3.65 -10.01 -4.98
CA LEU A 195 3.38 -11.37 -4.49
C LEU A 195 2.15 -11.48 -3.59
N LYS A 196 1.58 -10.36 -3.13
CA LYS A 196 0.55 -10.36 -2.06
C LYS A 196 -0.71 -11.16 -2.40
N ASN A 197 -1.06 -11.27 -3.69
CA ASN A 197 -2.24 -11.99 -4.18
C ASN A 197 -1.85 -13.30 -4.92
N VAL A 198 -0.62 -13.76 -4.76
CA VAL A 198 -0.10 -14.95 -5.46
C VAL A 198 -0.08 -16.14 -4.51
N HIS A 199 -0.93 -17.12 -4.78
CA HIS A 199 -1.13 -18.32 -3.94
C HIS A 199 -0.33 -19.53 -4.42
N ILE A 200 0.98 -19.36 -4.63
CA ILE A 200 1.88 -20.48 -4.95
C ILE A 200 2.98 -20.61 -3.91
N GLU A 201 3.49 -21.82 -3.72
CA GLU A 201 4.46 -22.13 -2.66
C GLU A 201 5.71 -21.25 -2.69
N ALA A 202 6.25 -20.94 -3.88
CA ALA A 202 7.41 -20.07 -4.02
C ALA A 202 7.14 -18.64 -3.52
N ALA A 203 5.98 -18.06 -3.83
CA ALA A 203 5.57 -16.74 -3.35
C ALA A 203 5.39 -16.75 -1.83
N THR A 204 4.67 -17.74 -1.31
CA THR A 204 4.43 -17.87 0.14
C THR A 204 5.74 -18.03 0.92
N LYS A 205 6.69 -18.86 0.43
CA LYS A 205 8.03 -18.99 1.04
C LYS A 205 8.79 -17.66 1.07
N ALA A 206 8.76 -16.90 -0.03
CA ALA A 206 9.43 -15.61 -0.09
C ALA A 206 8.79 -14.56 0.82
N LEU A 207 7.46 -14.55 0.92
CA LEU A 207 6.74 -13.69 1.87
C LEU A 207 7.03 -14.08 3.32
N ARG A 208 7.11 -15.36 3.66
CA ARG A 208 7.54 -15.83 5.00
C ARG A 208 8.97 -15.41 5.34
N TYR A 209 9.87 -15.43 4.37
CA TYR A 209 11.22 -14.88 4.54
C TYR A 209 11.17 -13.37 4.83
N ALA A 210 10.43 -12.60 4.03
CA ALA A 210 10.27 -11.16 4.23
C ALA A 210 9.51 -10.79 5.52
N ALA A 211 8.66 -11.68 6.05
CA ALA A 211 8.01 -11.50 7.36
C ALA A 211 9.01 -11.55 8.54
N ASN A 212 10.29 -11.83 8.27
CA ASN A 212 11.39 -11.76 9.23
C ASN A 212 12.45 -10.71 8.83
N ASP A 213 12.15 -9.82 7.88
CA ASP A 213 13.10 -8.82 7.37
C ASP A 213 13.60 -7.90 8.49
N PRO A 214 14.90 -7.53 8.54
CA PRO A 214 15.40 -6.56 9.51
C PRO A 214 14.71 -5.19 9.40
N ASP A 215 14.23 -4.79 8.22
CA ASP A 215 13.44 -3.58 8.05
C ASP A 215 12.01 -3.80 8.55
N ILE A 216 11.61 -3.05 9.58
CA ILE A 216 10.29 -3.18 10.19
C ILE A 216 9.17 -2.94 9.19
N SER A 217 9.32 -2.01 8.24
CA SER A 217 8.26 -1.71 7.27
C SER A 217 8.04 -2.87 6.31
N LEU A 218 9.11 -3.49 5.82
CA LEU A 218 9.03 -4.69 4.98
C LEU A 218 8.45 -5.88 5.75
N ARG A 219 8.88 -6.05 7.00
CA ARG A 219 8.38 -7.09 7.89
C ARG A 219 6.87 -7.01 8.06
N LEU A 220 6.35 -5.83 8.42
CA LEU A 220 4.92 -5.60 8.61
C LEU A 220 4.13 -5.81 7.30
N GLN A 221 4.68 -5.38 6.16
CA GLN A 221 4.03 -5.57 4.87
C GLN A 221 3.90 -7.06 4.52
N ALA A 222 4.96 -7.83 4.69
CA ALA A 222 4.96 -9.25 4.39
C ALA A 222 4.06 -10.04 5.34
N MET A 223 4.05 -9.71 6.64
CA MET A 223 3.10 -10.28 7.61
C MET A 223 1.65 -10.03 7.20
N ALA A 224 1.31 -8.80 6.80
CA ALA A 224 -0.04 -8.47 6.36
C ALA A 224 -0.44 -9.25 5.09
N ALA A 225 0.48 -9.36 4.11
CA ALA A 225 0.25 -10.15 2.90
C ALA A 225 -0.02 -11.63 3.20
N LEU A 226 0.76 -12.24 4.10
CA LEU A 226 0.55 -13.63 4.53
C LEU A 226 -0.82 -13.82 5.20
N LEU A 227 -1.19 -12.93 6.11
CA LEU A 227 -2.47 -13.02 6.82
C LEU A 227 -3.67 -12.86 5.87
N TRP A 228 -3.60 -11.99 4.86
CA TRP A 228 -4.63 -11.92 3.81
C TRP A 228 -4.72 -13.20 2.97
N GLN A 229 -3.62 -13.94 2.84
CA GLN A 229 -3.61 -15.27 2.21
C GLN A 229 -4.02 -16.40 3.17
N ASN A 230 -4.50 -16.07 4.38
CA ASN A 230 -4.82 -17.02 5.44
C ASN A 230 -3.61 -17.84 5.94
N ASP A 231 -2.39 -17.38 5.68
CA ASP A 231 -1.17 -17.93 6.25
C ASP A 231 -0.90 -17.31 7.62
N ILE A 232 -1.32 -18.02 8.66
CA ILE A 232 -1.25 -17.57 10.06
C ILE A 232 0.11 -17.81 10.71
N ALA A 233 1.13 -18.28 9.98
CA ALA A 233 2.44 -18.61 10.55
C ALA A 233 3.11 -17.41 11.26
N SER A 234 2.89 -16.19 10.77
CA SER A 234 3.43 -14.97 11.38
C SER A 234 2.48 -14.30 12.37
N LEU A 235 1.29 -14.87 12.65
CA LEU A 235 0.29 -14.22 13.49
C LEU A 235 0.80 -13.96 14.91
N GLY A 236 1.52 -14.91 15.52
CA GLY A 236 2.09 -14.73 16.85
C GLY A 236 3.00 -13.50 16.93
N ALA A 237 3.92 -13.35 15.97
CA ALA A 237 4.80 -12.18 15.89
C ALA A 237 4.03 -10.89 15.58
N ALA A 238 3.01 -10.95 14.72
CA ALA A 238 2.12 -9.82 14.45
C ALA A 238 1.38 -9.36 15.71
N VAL A 239 0.91 -10.29 16.56
CA VAL A 239 0.25 -9.97 17.82
C VAL A 239 1.17 -9.21 18.77
N GLU A 240 2.42 -9.67 18.94
CA GLU A 240 3.38 -8.95 19.80
C GLU A 240 3.62 -7.52 19.33
N ILE A 241 3.76 -7.32 18.02
CA ILE A 241 3.96 -6.01 17.42
C ILE A 241 2.71 -5.13 17.58
N LEU A 242 1.50 -5.66 17.35
CA LEU A 242 0.27 -4.88 17.45
C LEU A 242 -0.05 -4.47 18.90
N LEU A 243 0.36 -5.28 19.88
CA LEU A 243 0.25 -4.94 21.30
C LEU A 243 1.32 -3.92 21.72
N ASN A 244 2.54 -4.05 21.20
CA ASN A 244 3.69 -3.24 21.57
C ASN A 244 4.39 -2.69 20.31
N PRO A 245 3.78 -1.72 19.60
CA PRO A 245 4.30 -1.25 18.32
C PRO A 245 5.65 -0.54 18.50
N PRO A 246 6.69 -0.89 17.73
CA PRO A 246 7.95 -0.19 17.75
C PRO A 246 7.77 1.30 17.40
N PRO A 247 8.46 2.25 18.05
CA PRO A 247 8.36 3.67 17.72
C PRO A 247 8.74 4.02 16.27
N THR A 248 9.54 3.17 15.64
CA THR A 248 9.98 3.29 14.25
C THR A 248 8.96 2.76 13.24
N ALA A 249 7.91 2.08 13.68
CA ALA A 249 6.89 1.53 12.80
C ALA A 249 5.96 2.62 12.28
N GLU A 250 5.77 2.64 10.96
CA GLU A 250 4.84 3.57 10.33
C GLU A 250 3.39 3.22 10.70
N LYS A 251 2.61 4.19 11.18
CA LYS A 251 1.24 3.96 11.67
C LYS A 251 0.34 3.26 10.62
N TRP A 252 0.46 3.63 9.35
CA TRP A 252 -0.33 3.02 8.28
C TRP A 252 0.04 1.55 8.03
N ARG A 253 1.30 1.15 8.27
CA ARG A 253 1.71 -0.27 8.21
C ARG A 253 1.08 -1.09 9.33
N LEU A 254 1.03 -0.52 10.54
CA LEU A 254 0.36 -1.14 11.68
C LEU A 254 -1.15 -1.25 11.45
N MET A 255 -1.77 -0.23 10.86
CA MET A 255 -3.19 -0.28 10.47
C MET A 255 -3.46 -1.37 9.44
N ASN A 256 -2.60 -1.52 8.42
CA ASN A 256 -2.73 -2.59 7.43
C ASN A 256 -2.54 -3.97 8.05
N LEU A 257 -1.56 -4.13 8.94
CA LEU A 257 -1.35 -5.38 9.66
C LEU A 257 -2.57 -5.72 10.55
N ALA A 258 -3.12 -4.74 11.27
CA ALA A 258 -4.33 -4.92 12.06
C ALA A 258 -5.51 -5.34 11.18
N ALA A 259 -5.74 -4.66 10.06
CA ALA A 259 -6.81 -5.01 9.12
C ALA A 259 -6.65 -6.43 8.55
N SER A 260 -5.42 -6.91 8.37
CA SER A 260 -5.19 -8.29 7.91
C SER A 260 -5.57 -9.37 8.93
N VAL A 261 -5.72 -9.01 10.21
CA VAL A 261 -6.22 -9.93 11.25
C VAL A 261 -7.71 -10.19 11.13
N GLU A 262 -8.48 -9.22 10.63
CA GLU A 262 -9.96 -9.29 10.56
C GLU A 262 -10.48 -10.52 9.81
N GLY A 263 -9.76 -10.93 8.76
CA GLY A 263 -10.15 -12.05 7.88
C GLY A 263 -9.78 -13.44 8.40
N ILE A 264 -9.14 -13.56 9.56
CA ILE A 264 -8.69 -14.84 10.10
C ILE A 264 -9.89 -15.64 10.63
N LYS A 265 -9.98 -16.91 10.21
CA LYS A 265 -11.09 -17.82 10.57
C LYS A 265 -10.66 -19.07 11.34
N ASP A 266 -9.36 -19.32 11.46
CA ASP A 266 -8.86 -20.53 12.12
C ASP A 266 -9.12 -20.48 13.65
N PRO A 267 -9.92 -21.39 14.22
CA PRO A 267 -10.18 -21.41 15.66
C PRO A 267 -8.93 -21.62 16.52
N ALA A 268 -7.87 -22.23 15.98
CA ALA A 268 -6.62 -22.46 16.72
C ALA A 268 -5.94 -21.15 17.18
N VAL A 269 -6.27 -20.02 16.54
CA VAL A 269 -5.67 -18.73 16.86
C VAL A 269 -6.47 -17.90 17.88
N ILE A 270 -7.59 -18.41 18.38
CA ILE A 270 -8.43 -17.70 19.36
C ILE A 270 -7.65 -17.18 20.57
N PRO A 271 -6.69 -17.91 21.17
CA PRO A 271 -5.88 -17.37 22.26
C PRO A 271 -5.06 -16.13 21.86
N LEU A 272 -4.56 -16.09 20.63
CA LEU A 272 -3.82 -14.96 20.09
C LEU A 272 -4.74 -13.76 19.82
N LEU A 273 -5.90 -14.00 19.20
CA LEU A 273 -6.90 -12.96 18.94
C LEU A 273 -7.45 -12.36 20.24
N THR A 274 -7.65 -13.17 21.27
CA THR A 274 -8.12 -12.73 22.59
C THR A 274 -7.18 -11.71 23.21
N ARG A 275 -5.86 -11.89 23.06
CA ARG A 275 -4.88 -10.91 23.55
C ARG A 275 -5.03 -9.55 22.88
N LEU A 276 -5.37 -9.51 21.59
CA LEU A 276 -5.55 -8.27 20.84
C LEU A 276 -6.77 -7.45 21.29
N LEU A 277 -7.73 -8.04 22.02
CA LEU A 277 -8.80 -7.27 22.66
C LEU A 277 -8.29 -6.33 23.76
N ALA A 278 -7.06 -6.50 24.24
CA ALA A 278 -6.42 -5.57 25.18
C ALA A 278 -5.55 -4.50 24.49
N ALA A 279 -5.51 -4.46 23.15
CA ALA A 279 -4.67 -3.53 22.42
C ALA A 279 -5.06 -2.06 22.67
N ARG A 280 -4.06 -1.18 22.77
CA ARG A 280 -4.25 0.27 22.94
C ARG A 280 -5.03 0.86 21.76
N GLU A 281 -4.67 0.49 20.54
CA GLU A 281 -5.27 1.01 19.33
C GLU A 281 -6.63 0.37 19.05
N VAL A 282 -7.66 1.20 18.87
CA VAL A 282 -9.03 0.75 18.67
C VAL A 282 -9.21 -0.08 17.40
N SER A 283 -8.47 0.22 16.33
CA SER A 283 -8.51 -0.53 15.08
C SER A 283 -8.05 -1.99 15.26
N VAL A 284 -7.09 -2.23 16.16
CA VAL A 284 -6.61 -3.58 16.49
C VAL A 284 -7.69 -4.35 17.24
N ARG A 285 -8.33 -3.72 18.24
CA ARG A 285 -9.42 -4.35 19.00
C ARG A 285 -10.62 -4.70 18.11
N ARG A 286 -11.00 -3.79 17.20
CA ARG A 286 -12.07 -4.04 16.21
C ARG A 286 -11.75 -5.24 15.32
N SER A 287 -10.53 -5.29 14.78
CA SER A 287 -10.09 -6.39 13.92
C SER A 287 -10.08 -7.72 14.69
N ALA A 288 -9.66 -7.71 15.96
CA ALA A 288 -9.66 -8.89 16.82
C ALA A 288 -11.07 -9.40 17.13
N ALA A 289 -12.00 -8.51 17.49
CA ALA A 289 -13.39 -8.89 17.77
C ALA A 289 -14.09 -9.44 16.52
N SER A 290 -13.85 -8.83 15.36
CA SER A 290 -14.35 -9.31 14.07
C SER A 290 -13.76 -10.70 13.72
N ALA A 291 -12.44 -10.88 13.87
CA ALA A 291 -11.79 -12.18 13.64
C ALA A 291 -12.32 -13.27 14.59
N LEU A 292 -12.49 -12.98 15.88
CA LEU A 292 -13.07 -13.89 16.87
C LEU A 292 -14.48 -14.35 16.46
N ARG A 293 -15.33 -13.42 16.02
CA ARG A 293 -16.64 -13.73 15.43
C ARG A 293 -16.51 -14.65 14.22
N HIS A 294 -15.63 -14.32 13.28
CA HIS A 294 -15.44 -15.09 12.04
C HIS A 294 -14.87 -16.50 12.25
N THR A 295 -14.28 -16.81 13.41
CA THR A 295 -13.90 -18.20 13.73
C THR A 295 -15.09 -19.13 13.84
N GLY A 296 -16.27 -18.61 14.21
CA GLY A 296 -17.50 -19.38 14.38
C GLY A 296 -17.42 -20.46 15.49
N ALA A 297 -16.37 -20.47 16.30
CA ALA A 297 -16.11 -21.54 17.26
C ALA A 297 -16.59 -21.16 18.66
N ASN A 298 -17.14 -22.14 19.40
CA ASN A 298 -17.57 -21.94 20.79
C ASN A 298 -16.46 -21.40 21.70
N ALA A 299 -15.19 -21.71 21.40
CA ALA A 299 -14.05 -21.17 22.13
C ALA A 299 -13.93 -19.63 22.06
N ALA A 300 -14.57 -18.97 21.08
CA ALA A 300 -14.60 -17.52 20.95
C ALA A 300 -15.67 -16.85 21.83
N LEU A 301 -16.62 -17.60 22.41
CA LEU A 301 -17.72 -17.04 23.22
C LEU A 301 -17.19 -16.23 24.41
N GLN A 302 -16.26 -16.76 25.20
CA GLN A 302 -15.70 -16.06 26.36
C GLN A 302 -14.89 -14.79 25.99
N PRO A 303 -14.01 -14.83 24.98
CA PRO A 303 -13.41 -13.61 24.43
C PRO A 303 -14.43 -12.56 23.98
N LEU A 304 -15.50 -12.96 23.28
CA LEU A 304 -16.55 -12.04 22.83
C LEU A 304 -17.35 -11.47 24.00
N VAL A 305 -17.66 -12.26 25.04
CA VAL A 305 -18.27 -11.78 26.29
C VAL A 305 -17.40 -10.69 26.93
N THR A 306 -16.08 -10.86 26.92
CA THR A 306 -15.14 -9.83 27.41
C THR A 306 -15.26 -8.54 26.58
N ALA A 307 -15.33 -8.66 25.25
CA ALA A 307 -15.45 -7.52 24.33
C ALA A 307 -16.77 -6.73 24.47
N LEU A 308 -17.82 -7.28 25.10
CA LEU A 308 -19.05 -6.54 25.44
C LEU A 308 -18.81 -5.35 26.40
N LYS A 309 -17.66 -5.32 27.08
CA LYS A 309 -17.25 -4.27 28.01
C LYS A 309 -16.29 -3.25 27.39
N ASP A 310 -15.94 -3.39 26.11
CA ASP A 310 -15.02 -2.47 25.44
C ASP A 310 -15.60 -1.05 25.42
N SER A 311 -14.72 -0.04 25.45
CA SER A 311 -15.11 1.36 25.36
C SER A 311 -15.59 1.75 23.95
N ASP A 312 -15.12 1.05 22.92
CA ASP A 312 -15.50 1.28 21.53
C ASP A 312 -16.79 0.54 21.15
N ARG A 313 -17.72 1.26 20.52
CA ARG A 313 -19.02 0.72 20.12
C ARG A 313 -18.91 -0.38 19.06
N GLU A 314 -17.99 -0.25 18.11
CA GLU A 314 -17.85 -1.24 17.04
C GLU A 314 -17.33 -2.57 17.60
N VAL A 315 -16.39 -2.53 18.55
CA VAL A 315 -15.95 -3.74 19.27
C VAL A 315 -17.13 -4.42 19.98
N ARG A 316 -17.97 -3.64 20.67
CA ARG A 316 -19.17 -4.17 21.33
C ARG A 316 -20.19 -4.73 20.34
N TYR A 317 -20.35 -4.10 19.17
CA TYR A 317 -21.21 -4.60 18.11
C TYR A 317 -20.72 -5.96 17.59
N GLN A 318 -19.43 -6.07 17.24
CA GLN A 318 -18.85 -7.34 16.76
C GLN A 318 -18.98 -8.45 17.81
N ALA A 319 -18.84 -8.11 19.10
CA ALA A 319 -19.07 -9.05 20.20
C ALA A 319 -20.52 -9.56 20.24
N VAL A 320 -21.51 -8.66 20.19
CA VAL A 320 -22.94 -9.02 20.18
C VAL A 320 -23.29 -9.90 18.98
N ILE A 321 -22.83 -9.54 17.78
CA ILE A 321 -23.14 -10.33 16.58
C ILE A 321 -22.44 -11.68 16.62
N GLY A 322 -21.18 -11.73 17.04
CA GLY A 322 -20.45 -12.99 17.17
C GLY A 322 -21.12 -13.94 18.15
N LEU A 323 -21.59 -13.44 19.30
CA LEU A 323 -22.34 -14.27 20.26
C LEU A 323 -23.64 -14.79 19.66
N ALA A 324 -24.43 -13.95 18.98
CA ALA A 324 -25.67 -14.35 18.34
C ALA A 324 -25.46 -15.40 17.24
N GLU A 325 -24.45 -15.23 16.40
CA GLU A 325 -24.13 -16.15 15.31
C GLU A 325 -23.64 -17.51 15.82
N ILE A 326 -22.73 -17.52 16.81
CA ILE A 326 -22.14 -18.76 17.34
C ILE A 326 -23.17 -19.56 18.15
N THR A 327 -24.05 -18.90 18.91
CA THR A 327 -25.09 -19.56 19.71
C THR A 327 -26.35 -19.90 18.92
N GLY A 328 -26.54 -19.31 17.74
CA GLY A 328 -27.75 -19.45 16.93
C GLY A 328 -28.92 -18.57 17.38
N GLU A 329 -28.74 -17.67 18.35
CA GLU A 329 -29.78 -16.75 18.84
C GLU A 329 -29.90 -15.49 17.97
N SER A 330 -30.28 -15.68 16.70
CA SER A 330 -30.33 -14.61 15.68
C SER A 330 -31.18 -13.39 16.06
N GLN A 331 -32.22 -13.55 16.90
CA GLN A 331 -33.03 -12.45 17.40
C GLN A 331 -32.26 -11.44 18.26
N TRP A 332 -31.11 -11.86 18.81
CA TRP A 332 -30.20 -11.04 19.60
C TRP A 332 -28.96 -10.57 18.81
N GLY A 333 -28.96 -10.80 17.49
CA GLY A 333 -28.00 -10.28 16.51
C GLY A 333 -28.63 -9.14 15.68
N PRO A 334 -28.56 -7.87 16.12
CA PRO A 334 -29.16 -6.74 15.41
C PRO A 334 -28.40 -6.30 14.16
N SER A 335 -29.05 -5.54 13.28
CA SER A 335 -28.30 -4.70 12.33
C SER A 335 -27.53 -3.61 13.07
N ILE A 336 -26.49 -3.05 12.45
CA ILE A 336 -25.70 -1.95 13.03
C ILE A 336 -26.59 -0.76 13.43
N ASP A 337 -27.58 -0.40 12.61
CA ASP A 337 -28.51 0.70 12.91
C ASP A 337 -29.38 0.41 14.13
N LEU A 338 -29.85 -0.83 14.25
CA LEU A 338 -30.70 -1.24 15.36
C LEU A 338 -29.89 -1.32 16.66
N PHE A 339 -28.64 -1.80 16.57
CA PHE A 339 -27.69 -1.80 17.69
C PHE A 339 -27.40 -0.38 18.16
N GLN A 340 -27.11 0.55 17.25
CA GLN A 340 -26.82 1.95 17.61
C GLN A 340 -27.97 2.62 18.36
N ARG A 341 -29.22 2.28 18.04
CA ARG A 341 -30.42 2.83 18.69
C ARG A 341 -30.73 2.17 20.04
N ASN A 342 -30.42 0.87 20.19
CA ASN A 342 -30.83 0.06 21.35
C ASN A 342 -29.67 -0.71 21.98
N GLU A 343 -28.47 -0.13 21.96
CA GLU A 343 -27.22 -0.81 22.34
C GLU A 343 -27.32 -1.53 23.69
N GLN A 344 -27.82 -0.84 24.71
CA GLN A 344 -27.92 -1.39 26.07
C GLN A 344 -28.81 -2.63 26.16
N ARG A 345 -29.86 -2.73 25.33
CA ARG A 345 -30.75 -3.90 25.30
C ARG A 345 -29.97 -5.16 24.93
N TYR A 346 -29.17 -5.11 23.88
CA TYR A 346 -28.38 -6.24 23.41
C TYR A 346 -27.23 -6.56 24.36
N LEU A 347 -26.57 -5.54 24.89
CA LEU A 347 -25.49 -5.73 25.86
C LEU A 347 -26.00 -6.35 27.16
N THR A 348 -27.16 -5.93 27.66
CA THR A 348 -27.76 -6.52 28.87
C THR A 348 -28.08 -7.99 28.66
N HIS A 349 -28.77 -8.35 27.56
CA HIS A 349 -29.08 -9.75 27.23
C HIS A 349 -27.83 -10.64 27.24
N TRP A 350 -26.80 -10.27 26.47
CA TRP A 350 -25.60 -11.09 26.35
C TRP A 350 -24.76 -11.16 27.63
N ARG A 351 -24.80 -10.12 28.47
CA ARG A 351 -24.15 -10.15 29.80
C ARG A 351 -24.91 -11.05 30.77
N GLU A 352 -26.24 -11.04 30.74
CA GLU A 352 -27.06 -11.93 31.57
C GLU A 352 -26.91 -13.39 31.12
N TRP A 353 -26.98 -13.63 29.81
CA TRP A 353 -26.70 -14.94 29.21
C TRP A 353 -25.33 -15.48 29.63
N ALA A 354 -24.29 -14.64 29.65
CA ALA A 354 -22.95 -15.06 30.04
C ALA A 354 -22.82 -15.41 31.54
N ASN A 355 -23.72 -14.90 32.39
CA ASN A 355 -23.74 -15.23 33.82
C ASN A 355 -24.48 -16.55 34.11
N THR A 356 -25.21 -17.10 33.13
CA THR A 356 -26.00 -18.33 33.27
C THR A 356 -25.33 -19.56 32.64
N GLN A 357 -24.22 -19.38 31.91
CA GLN A 357 -23.33 -20.44 31.41
C GLN A 357 -22.24 -20.75 32.43
#